data_AF-A0A418B8U5-F1
#
_entry.id   AF-A0A418B8U5-F1
#
_cell.length_a   1.000
_cell.length_b   1.000
_cell.length_c   1.000
_cell.angle_alpha   90.00
_cell.angle_beta   90.00
_cell.angle_gamma   90.00
#
_symmetry.space_group_name_H-M   'P 1'
#
loop_
_entity.id
_entity.type
_entity.pdbx_description
1 polymer ?
#
loop_
_entity_poly.entity_id
_entity_poly.type
_entity_poly.pdbx_seq_one_letter_code
_entity_poly.pdbx_strand_id
1 'polypeptide(L)'
;MSASLIEFPVQPTKAIVKDATDDELARRAMTLIRPCALNRVNNAVVTAEEGILKGTMRDLVLESCATLSIPVELRSPSLDEIDEWSGAFITSTSRVIMPIQTFVYHVPAEGGGSARREKTLSSCSIVHALYRHMFKTVQSHATKVFD
;
A
#
# COMPACT_ATOMS: atom_id res chain seq x y z
N MET A 1 -6.10 -23.11 -25.76
CA MET A 1 -5.46 -22.11 -26.64
C MET A 1 -4.37 -21.42 -25.85
N SER A 2 -3.25 -21.17 -26.51
CA SER A 2 -1.89 -20.97 -25.98
C SER A 2 -1.76 -19.87 -24.92
N ALA A 3 -1.01 -20.16 -23.84
CA ALA A 3 -0.55 -19.18 -22.87
C ALA A 3 0.77 -18.58 -23.37
N SER A 4 0.75 -17.31 -23.76
CA SER A 4 1.95 -16.54 -24.12
C SER A 4 2.68 -16.09 -22.85
N LEU A 5 3.87 -16.66 -22.64
CA LEU A 5 4.90 -16.17 -21.72
C LEU A 5 5.48 -14.87 -22.29
N ILE A 6 5.46 -13.79 -21.51
CA ILE A 6 6.23 -12.57 -21.79
C ILE A 6 7.06 -12.25 -20.55
N GLU A 7 8.37 -12.42 -20.66
CA GLU A 7 9.36 -11.96 -19.68
C GLU A 7 9.64 -10.46 -19.88
N PHE A 8 9.79 -9.72 -18.78
CA PHE A 8 10.23 -8.32 -18.78
C PHE A 8 11.40 -8.12 -17.81
N PRO A 9 12.47 -7.41 -18.23
CA PRO A 9 13.66 -7.19 -17.40
C PRO A 9 13.45 -6.07 -16.34
N VAL A 10 13.68 -6.47 -15.08
CA VAL A 10 14.27 -5.80 -13.90
C VAL A 10 13.87 -4.36 -13.46
N GLN A 11 13.09 -4.32 -12.35
CA GLN A 11 13.07 -3.44 -11.12
C GLN A 11 12.99 -1.88 -11.23
N PRO A 12 12.10 -1.20 -10.44
CA PRO A 12 12.09 -1.25 -8.97
C PRO A 12 10.72 -1.54 -8.33
N THR A 13 10.71 -2.46 -7.37
CA THR A 13 9.64 -2.75 -6.38
C THR A 13 8.28 -3.15 -6.98
N LYS A 14 8.21 -4.33 -7.61
CA LYS A 14 6.94 -4.96 -8.00
C LYS A 14 6.27 -5.65 -6.81
N ALA A 15 5.50 -4.92 -6.03
CA ALA A 15 4.29 -5.48 -5.41
C ALA A 15 3.15 -5.23 -6.41
N ILE A 16 2.86 -6.19 -7.28
CA ILE A 16 1.71 -6.10 -8.18
C ILE A 16 0.47 -6.43 -7.33
N VAL A 17 -0.32 -5.41 -7.02
CA VAL A 17 -1.66 -5.59 -6.46
C VAL A 17 -2.52 -6.23 -7.54
N LYS A 18 -2.98 -7.47 -7.30
CA LYS A 18 -3.73 -8.29 -8.27
C LYS A 18 -5.12 -7.73 -8.61
N ASP A 19 -5.60 -6.72 -7.86
CA ASP A 19 -6.97 -6.18 -7.96
C ASP A 19 -7.10 -4.86 -8.75
N ALA A 20 -6.07 -4.45 -9.49
CA ALA A 20 -6.10 -3.22 -10.29
C ALA A 20 -6.50 -3.51 -11.74
N THR A 21 -7.78 -3.44 -12.02
CA THR A 21 -8.38 -3.57 -13.35
C THR A 21 -7.87 -2.48 -14.32
N ASP A 22 -7.14 -2.92 -15.35
CA ASP A 22 -7.08 -2.47 -16.75
C ASP A 22 -6.93 -1.00 -17.18
N ASP A 23 -6.42 -0.09 -16.36
CA ASP A 23 -5.95 1.21 -16.87
C ASP A 23 -4.42 1.31 -16.86
N GLU A 24 -3.79 1.54 -18.02
CA GLU A 24 -2.35 1.82 -18.10
C GLU A 24 -1.97 3.07 -17.28
N LEU A 25 -2.88 4.05 -17.22
CA LEU A 25 -2.77 5.21 -16.33
C LEU A 25 -2.87 4.81 -14.85
N ALA A 26 -3.76 3.88 -14.49
CA ALA A 26 -3.81 3.33 -13.14
C ALA A 26 -2.55 2.55 -12.79
N ARG A 27 -1.94 1.82 -13.74
CA ARG A 27 -0.65 1.15 -13.54
C ARG A 27 0.49 2.16 -13.33
N ARG A 28 0.53 3.25 -14.12
CA ARG A 28 1.52 4.33 -13.98
C ARG A 28 1.32 5.13 -12.68
N ALA A 29 0.08 5.40 -12.29
CA ALA A 29 -0.28 6.04 -11.02
C ALA A 29 -0.05 5.11 -9.82
N MET A 30 -0.25 3.79 -9.96
CA MET A 30 0.08 2.79 -8.94
C MET A 30 1.58 2.77 -8.64
N THR A 31 2.43 3.05 -9.64
CA THR A 31 3.88 3.25 -9.41
C THR A 31 4.19 4.42 -8.47
N LEU A 32 3.30 5.42 -8.41
CA LEU A 32 3.40 6.58 -7.53
C LEU A 32 2.64 6.41 -6.21
N ILE A 33 1.62 5.54 -6.17
CA ILE A 33 0.91 5.14 -4.95
C ILE A 33 1.71 4.02 -4.31
N ARG A 34 2.68 4.38 -3.46
CA ARG A 34 3.40 3.37 -2.69
C ARG A 34 2.55 2.86 -1.53
N PRO A 35 2.55 1.54 -1.28
CA PRO A 35 1.87 0.97 -0.14
C PRO A 35 2.44 1.53 1.15
N CYS A 36 1.56 1.79 2.11
CA CYS A 36 1.95 1.98 3.49
C CYS A 36 2.07 0.59 4.13
N ALA A 37 3.17 0.33 4.82
CA ALA A 37 3.35 -0.85 5.64
C ALA A 37 3.16 -0.49 7.13
N LEU A 38 2.81 -1.47 7.95
CA LEU A 38 2.74 -1.33 9.40
C LEU A 38 3.77 -2.22 10.04
N ASN A 39 4.71 -1.63 10.77
CA ASN A 39 5.70 -2.39 11.50
C ASN A 39 5.09 -2.96 12.79
N ARG A 40 5.21 -4.28 12.96
CA ARG A 40 4.62 -5.04 14.09
C ARG A 40 5.21 -4.66 15.46
N VAL A 41 6.45 -4.22 15.52
CA VAL A 41 7.18 -3.99 16.79
C VAL A 41 6.83 -2.64 17.39
N ASN A 42 6.84 -1.58 16.57
CA ASN A 42 6.61 -0.22 17.03
C ASN A 42 5.22 0.33 16.65
N ASN A 43 4.38 -0.47 15.98
CA ASN A 43 3.06 -0.06 15.49
C ASN A 43 3.10 1.19 14.62
N ALA A 44 4.21 1.43 13.91
CA ALA A 44 4.39 2.59 13.06
C ALA A 44 3.84 2.35 11.64
N VAL A 45 3.27 3.39 11.05
CA VAL A 45 3.00 3.47 9.61
C VAL A 45 4.29 3.87 8.90
N VAL A 46 4.77 3.00 8.01
CA VAL A 46 5.94 3.23 7.18
C VAL A 46 5.47 3.61 5.77
N THR A 47 5.86 4.79 5.29
CA THR A 47 5.50 5.27 3.95
C THR A 47 6.60 6.14 3.36
N ALA A 48 6.78 6.07 2.03
CA ALA A 48 7.82 6.82 1.35
C ALA A 48 7.59 8.33 1.50
N GLU A 49 8.68 9.11 1.63
CA GLU A 49 8.61 10.58 1.60
C GLU A 49 8.78 11.16 0.19
N GLU A 50 9.74 10.62 -0.54
CA GLU A 50 10.14 11.08 -1.86
C GLU A 50 9.88 10.01 -2.93
N GLY A 51 9.82 10.44 -4.19
CA GLY A 51 9.59 9.53 -5.34
C GLY A 51 8.17 8.97 -5.42
N ILE A 52 7.19 9.66 -4.82
CA ILE A 52 5.78 9.29 -4.81
C ILE A 52 4.88 10.51 -5.08
N LEU A 53 3.61 10.26 -5.40
CA LEU A 53 2.62 11.32 -5.48
C LEU A 53 2.18 11.72 -4.06
N LYS A 54 2.42 12.98 -3.66
CA LYS A 54 1.89 13.57 -2.42
C LYS A 54 0.41 13.94 -2.62
N GLY A 55 -0.44 12.92 -2.67
CA GLY A 55 -1.88 13.08 -2.90
C GLY A 55 -2.66 13.34 -1.60
N THR A 56 -3.81 14.00 -1.71
CA THR A 56 -4.68 14.38 -0.58
C THR A 56 -5.06 13.22 0.35
N MET A 57 -5.25 12.01 -0.18
CA MET A 57 -5.55 10.84 0.66
C MET A 57 -4.36 10.40 1.52
N ARG A 58 -3.13 10.58 1.04
CA ARG A 58 -1.91 10.33 1.83
C ARG A 58 -1.79 11.38 2.94
N ASP A 59 -2.02 12.65 2.62
CA ASP A 59 -1.98 13.72 3.62
C ASP A 59 -2.99 13.45 4.74
N LEU A 60 -4.20 13.02 4.36
CA LEU A 60 -5.22 12.62 5.32
C LEU A 60 -4.83 11.38 6.15
N VAL A 61 -4.04 10.43 5.61
CA VAL A 61 -3.46 9.34 6.41
C VAL A 61 -2.49 9.89 7.44
N LEU A 62 -1.57 10.78 7.04
CA LEU A 62 -0.55 11.35 7.93
C LEU A 62 -1.19 12.17 9.06
N GLU A 63 -2.20 12.99 8.74
CA GLU A 63 -3.01 13.73 9.71
C GLU A 63 -3.78 12.80 10.65
N SER A 64 -4.34 11.72 10.11
CA SER A 64 -5.03 10.70 10.91
C SER A 64 -4.07 9.98 11.85
N CYS A 65 -2.85 9.69 11.40
CA CYS A 65 -1.82 9.09 12.24
C CYS A 65 -1.44 10.04 13.39
N ALA A 66 -1.23 11.33 13.10
CA ALA A 66 -0.97 12.34 14.12
C ALA A 66 -2.12 12.44 15.14
N THR A 67 -3.36 12.48 14.66
CA THR A 67 -4.57 12.56 15.51
C THR A 67 -4.74 11.34 16.41
N LEU A 68 -4.48 10.15 15.88
CA LEU A 68 -4.62 8.89 16.61
C LEU A 68 -3.37 8.50 17.40
N SER A 69 -2.34 9.35 17.44
CA SER A 69 -1.04 9.07 18.06
C SER A 69 -0.38 7.78 17.54
N ILE A 70 -0.53 7.52 16.23
CA ILE A 70 0.14 6.42 15.52
C ILE A 70 1.49 6.95 15.02
N PRO A 71 2.63 6.32 15.38
CA PRO A 71 3.94 6.73 14.88
C PRO A 71 4.03 6.60 13.35
N VAL A 72 4.78 7.49 12.71
CA VAL A 72 5.01 7.47 11.27
C VAL A 72 6.51 7.48 10.97
N GLU A 73 6.93 6.55 10.11
CA GLU A 73 8.27 6.52 9.52
C GLU A 73 8.20 6.94 8.05
N LEU A 74 8.81 8.07 7.74
CA LEU A 74 8.86 8.64 6.38
C LEU A 74 10.02 8.04 5.57
N ARG A 75 9.92 6.74 5.28
CA ARG A 75 10.83 5.97 4.42
C ARG A 75 10.07 4.98 3.55
N SER A 76 10.64 4.60 2.41
CA SER A 76 10.03 3.54 1.59
C SER A 76 10.04 2.20 2.35
N PRO A 77 8.91 1.48 2.44
CA PRO A 77 8.90 0.14 3.03
C PRO A 77 9.63 -0.87 2.12
N SER A 78 10.42 -1.78 2.72
CA SER A 78 11.18 -2.81 1.98
C SER A 78 10.51 -4.18 2.07
N LEU A 79 10.50 -4.92 0.95
CA LEU A 79 10.05 -6.32 0.94
C LEU A 79 10.96 -7.25 1.75
N ASP A 80 12.20 -6.83 2.02
CA ASP A 80 13.11 -7.57 2.91
C ASP A 80 12.59 -7.59 4.36
N GLU A 81 11.74 -6.63 4.73
CA GLU A 81 11.13 -6.47 6.06
C GLU A 81 9.69 -7.03 6.09
N ILE A 82 9.21 -7.69 5.04
CA ILE A 82 7.79 -8.08 4.90
C ILE A 82 7.29 -9.00 6.03
N ASP A 83 8.18 -9.77 6.65
CA ASP A 83 7.85 -10.62 7.79
C ASP A 83 7.60 -9.83 9.08
N GLU A 84 8.10 -8.60 9.16
CA GLU A 84 7.87 -7.66 10.25
C GLU A 84 6.56 -6.87 10.08
N TRP A 85 5.90 -6.99 8.93
CA TRP A 85 4.69 -6.22 8.66
C TRP A 85 3.47 -6.86 9.33
N SER A 86 2.76 -6.08 10.15
CA SER A 86 1.47 -6.49 10.74
C SER A 86 0.29 -6.19 9.83
N GLY A 87 0.47 -5.35 8.81
CA GLY A 87 -0.56 -4.92 7.88
C GLY A 87 0.04 -4.04 6.79
N ALA A 88 -0.70 -3.88 5.70
CA ALA A 88 -0.35 -2.93 4.65
C ALA A 88 -1.60 -2.43 3.96
N PHE A 89 -1.53 -1.26 3.34
CA PHE A 89 -2.65 -0.67 2.61
C PHE A 89 -2.17 0.31 1.53
N ILE A 90 -3.05 0.59 0.57
CA ILE A 90 -2.90 1.71 -0.36
C ILE A 90 -4.07 2.68 -0.22
N THR A 91 -3.87 3.92 -0.64
CA THR A 91 -4.90 4.98 -0.59
C THR A 91 -5.29 5.43 -2.00
N SER A 92 -6.57 5.74 -2.19
CA SER A 92 -7.07 6.41 -3.39
C SER A 92 -8.31 7.22 -3.05
N THR A 93 -8.65 8.21 -3.90
CA THR A 93 -9.88 9.00 -3.72
C THR A 93 -11.14 8.13 -3.74
N SER A 94 -11.14 7.05 -4.52
CA SER A 94 -12.28 6.15 -4.67
C SER A 94 -12.46 5.15 -3.52
N ARG A 95 -11.37 4.73 -2.85
CA ARG A 95 -11.41 3.66 -1.84
C ARG A 95 -10.97 4.10 -0.44
N VAL A 96 -10.48 5.32 -0.29
CA VAL A 96 -9.94 5.90 0.96
C VAL A 96 -8.71 5.14 1.46
N ILE A 97 -8.93 4.01 2.13
CA ILE A 97 -7.91 3.03 2.50
C ILE A 97 -8.37 1.67 1.96
N MET A 98 -7.49 1.02 1.21
CA MET A 98 -7.68 -0.35 0.77
C MET A 98 -6.60 -1.24 1.39
N PRO A 99 -6.96 -2.13 2.33
CA PRO A 99 -6.03 -3.08 2.92
C PRO A 99 -5.46 -4.04 1.86
N ILE A 100 -4.16 -4.35 1.96
CA ILE A 100 -3.52 -5.40 1.16
C ILE A 100 -3.47 -6.67 2.00
N GLN A 101 -4.06 -7.74 1.48
CA GLN A 101 -4.10 -9.03 2.17
C GLN A 101 -2.96 -9.95 1.75
N THR A 102 -2.59 -9.97 0.48
CA THR A 102 -1.59 -10.91 -0.04
C THR A 102 -0.57 -10.20 -0.91
N PHE A 103 0.70 -10.45 -0.62
CA PHE A 103 1.85 -10.03 -1.41
C PHE A 103 2.41 -11.23 -2.16
N VAL A 104 2.55 -11.09 -3.47
CA VAL A 104 3.28 -12.05 -4.31
C VAL A 104 4.52 -11.34 -4.82
N TYR A 105 5.69 -11.87 -4.49
CA TYR A 105 6.97 -11.25 -4.81
C TYR A 105 8.01 -12.30 -5.18
N HIS A 106 9.14 -11.84 -5.66
CA HIS A 106 10.21 -12.65 -6.22
C HIS A 106 11.50 -12.35 -5.48
N VAL A 107 12.16 -13.38 -4.94
CA VAL A 107 13.46 -13.26 -4.27
C VAL A 107 14.55 -13.93 -5.10
N PRO A 108 15.79 -13.42 -5.11
CA PRO A 108 16.91 -14.11 -5.71
C PRO A 108 17.08 -15.50 -5.12
N ALA A 109 17.20 -16.51 -5.97
CA ALA A 109 17.50 -17.87 -5.54
C ALA A 109 19.01 -18.11 -5.53
N GLU A 110 19.51 -18.89 -4.56
CA GLU A 110 20.88 -19.38 -4.55
C GLU A 110 21.10 -20.26 -5.81
N GLY A 111 21.81 -19.73 -6.81
CA GLY A 111 22.02 -20.39 -8.11
C GLY A 111 21.62 -19.60 -9.35
N GLY A 112 21.21 -18.33 -9.23
CA GLY A 112 21.01 -17.43 -10.39
C GLY A 112 19.59 -17.43 -10.97
N GLY A 113 18.59 -17.80 -10.16
CA GLY A 113 17.17 -17.75 -10.51
C GLY A 113 16.35 -16.80 -9.64
N SER A 114 15.04 -16.79 -9.82
CA SER A 114 14.09 -16.01 -9.01
C SER A 114 13.01 -16.93 -8.44
N ALA A 115 12.92 -17.01 -7.12
CA ALA A 115 11.93 -17.81 -6.43
C ALA A 115 10.69 -16.98 -6.10
N ARG A 116 9.50 -17.45 -6.50
CA ARG A 116 8.23 -16.84 -6.11
C ARG A 116 7.98 -17.06 -4.61
N ARG A 117 7.59 -16.00 -3.92
CA ARG A 117 7.18 -15.98 -2.51
C ARG A 117 5.80 -15.36 -2.40
N GLU A 118 5.07 -15.80 -1.39
CA GLU A 118 3.74 -15.32 -1.08
C GLU A 118 3.62 -15.09 0.42
N LYS A 119 3.15 -13.90 0.80
CA LYS A 119 2.90 -13.53 2.18
C LYS A 119 1.45 -13.08 2.31
N THR A 120 0.72 -13.70 3.21
CA THR A 120 -0.64 -13.27 3.58
C THR A 120 -0.60 -12.55 4.92
N LEU A 121 -1.10 -11.33 4.94
CA LEU A 121 -1.29 -10.51 6.13
C LEU A 121 -2.70 -10.72 6.68
N SER A 122 -2.81 -10.75 8.01
CA SER A 122 -4.08 -10.81 8.71
C SER A 122 -4.72 -9.42 8.84
N SER A 123 -5.96 -9.37 9.35
CA SER A 123 -6.60 -8.11 9.71
C SER A 123 -5.76 -7.35 10.75
N CYS A 124 -5.55 -6.05 10.51
CA CYS A 124 -4.75 -5.20 11.38
C CYS A 124 -5.60 -4.10 12.00
N SER A 125 -5.60 -3.97 13.33
CA SER A 125 -6.42 -3.00 14.07
C SER A 125 -6.09 -1.55 13.70
N ILE A 126 -4.82 -1.24 13.41
CA ILE A 126 -4.38 0.10 13.00
C ILE A 126 -4.98 0.47 11.64
N VAL A 127 -4.98 -0.44 10.66
CA VAL A 127 -5.64 -0.21 9.36
C VAL A 127 -7.12 0.08 9.53
N HIS A 128 -7.80 -0.68 10.42
CA HIS A 128 -9.22 -0.44 10.73
C HIS A 128 -9.46 0.89 11.46
N ALA A 129 -8.56 1.29 12.37
CA ALA A 129 -8.64 2.57 13.06
C ALA A 129 -8.48 3.75 12.09
N LEU A 130 -7.48 3.69 11.21
CA LEU A 130 -7.25 4.67 10.16
C LEU A 130 -8.44 4.75 9.20
N TYR A 131 -8.94 3.61 8.71
CA TYR A 131 -10.12 3.58 7.84
C TYR A 131 -11.32 4.29 8.48
N ARG A 132 -11.66 3.94 9.73
CA ARG A 132 -12.79 4.57 10.44
C ARG A 132 -12.60 6.07 10.64
N HIS A 133 -11.40 6.50 11.02
CA HIS A 133 -11.12 7.92 11.23
C HIS A 133 -11.20 8.70 9.91
N MET A 134 -10.47 8.25 8.89
CA MET A 134 -10.44 8.92 7.58
C MET A 134 -11.82 8.98 6.94
N PHE A 135 -12.60 7.89 6.99
CA PHE A 135 -13.94 7.87 6.42
C PHE A 135 -14.86 8.90 7.11
N LYS A 136 -14.77 9.00 8.45
CA LYS A 136 -15.49 10.03 9.22
C LYS A 136 -15.04 11.45 8.83
N THR A 137 -13.75 11.67 8.67
CA THR A 137 -13.21 12.99 8.28
C THR A 137 -13.64 13.39 6.88
N VAL A 138 -13.63 12.47 5.91
CA VAL A 138 -14.13 12.73 4.56
C VAL A 138 -15.61 13.10 4.61
N GLN A 139 -16.43 12.37 5.38
CA GLN A 139 -17.84 12.67 5.53
C GLN A 139 -18.11 14.05 6.15
N SER A 140 -17.31 14.48 7.13
CA SER A 140 -17.52 15.78 7.80
C SER A 140 -17.14 16.99 6.93
N HIS A 141 -16.33 16.79 5.89
CA HIS A 141 -15.89 17.84 4.96
C HIS A 141 -16.54 17.72 3.58
N ALA A 142 -17.39 16.71 3.37
CA ALA A 142 -18.08 16.51 2.11
C ALA A 142 -19.17 17.57 1.91
N THR A 143 -19.16 18.20 0.73
CA THR A 143 -20.24 19.10 0.33
C THR A 143 -21.44 18.26 -0.15
N LYS A 144 -22.61 18.47 0.48
CA LYS A 144 -23.87 17.89 0.01
C LYS A 144 -24.21 18.50 -1.36
N VAL A 145 -24.34 17.67 -2.39
CA VAL A 145 -24.60 18.13 -3.76
C VAL A 145 -26.10 18.20 -4.09
N PHE A 146 -26.92 17.36 -3.46
CA PHE A 146 -28.37 17.33 -3.62
C PHE A 146 -29.06 17.04 -2.30
N ASP A 147 -30.31 17.47 -2.15
CA ASP A 147 -31.07 17.33 -0.92
C ASP A 147 -31.67 15.95 -0.66
#